data_AF-A0A7V8XE62-F1
#
_entry.id   AF-A0A7V8XE62-F1
#
_cell.length_a   1.000
_cell.length_b   1.000
_cell.length_c   1.000
_cell.angle_alpha   90.00
_cell.angle_beta   90.00
_cell.angle_gamma   90.00
#
_symmetry.space_group_name_H-M   'P 1'
#
loop_
_entity.id
_entity.type
_entity.pdbx_description
1 polymer ?
#
loop_
_entity_poly.entity_id
_entity_poly.type
_entity_poly.pdbx_seq_one_letter_code
_entity_poly.pdbx_strand_id
1 'polypeptide(L)'
;VEYAPFVEQVFAIPYTSFGTSEGDPRSALRDVPRSWDHVVRHPAANDPFEARFEGLRRYYEASGRHCRARRSVGIAGRPPPPYQPHQRLRLELPEHERARAREALGHRRSIVVMAAGSSSLRALYPSVTSWNLILDELARRLPDVVFAFVGRLQQGGGRTTSGIARSEVDALLASRPDALDLFDRPIVEQLAAVETAALFLSPHTGFGFAAVAVATPWLALAGGDWHETFFNGVPFHSVLPKSREVPAFVQSKPLPMLAADVDGEGPRTATMSVARVREDLAELADRAVALVEGRVVYEEALAAYFPALVEAYAGDVSRIHTFESIHLDYV
;
A
#
# COMPACT_ATOMS: atom_id res chain seq x y z
N VAL A 1 -15.85 7.17 -7.03
CA VAL A 1 -16.24 8.23 -7.97
C VAL A 1 -16.13 9.57 -7.27
N GLU A 2 -16.86 9.74 -6.16
CA GLU A 2 -16.95 11.02 -5.44
C GLU A 2 -15.62 11.74 -5.21
N TYR A 3 -14.54 11.01 -4.89
CA TYR A 3 -13.22 11.59 -4.60
C TYR A 3 -12.18 11.38 -5.70
N ALA A 4 -12.55 10.80 -6.84
CA ALA A 4 -11.64 10.46 -7.92
C ALA A 4 -12.12 11.15 -9.21
N PRO A 5 -11.73 12.41 -9.47
CA PRO A 5 -12.27 13.22 -10.57
C PRO A 5 -11.96 12.62 -11.96
N PHE A 6 -10.95 11.76 -12.06
CA PHE A 6 -10.59 11.00 -13.25
C PHE A 6 -11.46 9.75 -13.48
N VAL A 7 -12.45 9.49 -12.62
CA VAL A 7 -13.42 8.41 -12.76
C VAL A 7 -14.81 9.01 -12.90
N GLU A 8 -15.40 8.94 -14.09
CA GLU A 8 -16.74 9.48 -14.35
C GLU A 8 -17.86 8.60 -13.77
N GLN A 9 -17.71 7.27 -13.88
CA GLN A 9 -18.76 6.33 -13.48
C GLN A 9 -18.17 5.03 -12.95
N VAL A 10 -18.80 4.49 -11.90
CA VAL A 10 -18.50 3.16 -11.35
C VAL A 10 -19.76 2.33 -11.36
N PHE A 11 -19.62 1.09 -11.84
CA PHE A 11 -20.67 0.10 -11.80
C PHE A 11 -20.29 -0.97 -10.78
N ALA A 12 -20.78 -0.81 -9.56
CA ALA A 12 -20.54 -1.78 -8.50
C ALA A 12 -21.24 -3.10 -8.85
N ILE A 13 -20.52 -4.21 -8.73
CA ILE A 13 -21.05 -5.54 -9.01
C ILE A 13 -21.27 -6.24 -7.66
N PRO A 14 -22.53 -6.43 -7.22
CA PRO A 14 -22.85 -7.03 -5.94
C PRO A 14 -22.75 -8.56 -6.01
N TYR A 15 -21.60 -9.09 -6.41
CA TYR A 15 -21.31 -10.53 -6.45
C TYR A 15 -20.12 -10.85 -5.55
N THR A 16 -20.36 -11.62 -4.49
CA THR A 16 -19.35 -11.91 -3.45
C THR A 16 -19.08 -13.41 -3.27
N SER A 17 -19.92 -14.28 -3.84
CA SER A 17 -19.86 -15.74 -3.72
C SER A 17 -18.78 -16.37 -4.61
N PHE A 18 -17.53 -15.88 -4.55
CA PHE A 18 -16.47 -16.34 -5.44
C PHE A 18 -16.02 -17.79 -5.17
N GLY A 19 -16.13 -18.25 -3.93
CA GLY A 19 -15.74 -19.61 -3.53
C GLY A 19 -16.83 -20.67 -3.72
N THR A 20 -18.07 -20.27 -3.99
CA THR A 20 -19.23 -21.18 -4.07
C THR A 20 -20.04 -20.92 -5.34
N SER A 21 -21.05 -21.73 -5.61
CA SER A 21 -21.98 -21.55 -6.74
C SER A 21 -23.23 -20.72 -6.37
N GLU A 22 -23.25 -20.11 -5.19
CA GLU A 22 -24.38 -19.30 -4.74
C GLU A 22 -24.50 -17.99 -5.54
N GLY A 23 -25.74 -17.58 -5.80
CA GLY A 23 -26.06 -16.40 -6.58
C GLY A 23 -25.93 -16.56 -8.10
N ASP A 24 -26.38 -15.54 -8.82
CA ASP A 24 -26.26 -15.45 -10.28
C ASP A 24 -25.40 -14.23 -10.68
N PRO A 25 -24.18 -14.44 -11.19
CA PRO A 25 -23.33 -13.33 -11.64
C PRO A 25 -23.94 -12.56 -12.81
N ARG A 26 -24.86 -13.14 -13.61
CA ARG A 26 -25.53 -12.41 -14.69
C ARG A 26 -26.48 -11.35 -14.14
N SER A 27 -27.25 -11.71 -13.11
CA SER A 27 -28.08 -10.76 -12.37
C SER A 27 -27.25 -9.64 -11.76
N ALA A 28 -26.09 -9.95 -11.16
CA ALA A 28 -25.20 -8.95 -10.58
C ALA A 28 -24.58 -7.99 -11.61
N LEU A 29 -24.51 -8.39 -12.89
CA LEU A 29 -24.00 -7.55 -13.99
C LEU A 29 -25.09 -6.69 -14.65
N ARG A 30 -26.36 -6.79 -14.24
CA ARG A 30 -27.50 -6.16 -14.94
C ARG A 30 -27.34 -4.66 -15.16
N ASP A 31 -26.75 -3.97 -14.18
CA ASP A 31 -26.59 -2.51 -14.18
C ASP A 31 -25.26 -2.06 -14.80
N VAL A 32 -24.38 -3.00 -15.17
CA VAL A 32 -23.13 -2.73 -15.89
C VAL A 32 -23.46 -2.56 -17.39
N PRO A 33 -22.99 -1.49 -18.06
CA PRO A 33 -23.14 -1.34 -19.49
C PRO A 33 -22.56 -2.53 -20.26
N ARG A 34 -23.22 -2.90 -21.35
CA ARG A 34 -22.75 -4.00 -22.21
C ARG A 34 -21.68 -3.56 -23.20
N SER A 35 -21.74 -2.32 -23.70
CA SER A 35 -20.84 -1.85 -24.75
C SER A 35 -19.75 -0.96 -24.17
N TRP A 36 -18.49 -1.31 -24.43
CA TRP A 36 -17.30 -0.60 -23.99
C TRP A 36 -16.36 -0.42 -25.18
N ASP A 37 -15.53 0.63 -25.21
CA ASP A 37 -14.48 0.70 -26.22
C ASP A 37 -13.40 -0.37 -25.99
N HIS A 38 -13.00 -0.52 -24.74
CA HIS A 38 -11.98 -1.47 -24.31
C HIS A 38 -12.49 -2.30 -23.13
N VAL A 39 -12.20 -3.60 -23.15
CA VAL A 39 -12.47 -4.49 -22.00
C VAL A 39 -11.16 -5.14 -21.59
N VAL A 40 -10.68 -4.82 -20.39
CA VAL A 40 -9.45 -5.42 -19.84
C VAL A 40 -9.83 -6.48 -18.82
N ARG A 41 -9.39 -7.73 -19.05
CA ARG A 41 -9.68 -8.87 -18.18
C ARG A 41 -8.57 -9.07 -17.16
N HIS A 42 -8.93 -9.55 -15.98
CA HIS A 42 -7.95 -9.99 -14.99
C HIS A 42 -7.23 -11.27 -15.49
N PRO A 43 -5.89 -11.39 -15.39
CA PRO A 43 -5.14 -12.55 -15.87
C PRO A 43 -5.59 -13.87 -15.21
N ALA A 44 -6.01 -13.81 -13.94
CA ALA A 44 -6.59 -14.94 -13.21
C ALA A 44 -7.78 -15.62 -13.92
N ALA A 45 -8.46 -14.94 -14.85
CA ALA A 45 -9.54 -15.55 -15.61
C ALA A 45 -9.10 -16.79 -16.42
N ASN A 46 -7.80 -16.93 -16.70
CA ASN A 46 -7.21 -18.06 -17.40
C ASN A 46 -6.23 -18.88 -16.52
N ASP A 47 -6.16 -18.59 -15.21
CA ASP A 47 -5.26 -19.30 -14.30
C ASP A 47 -5.91 -20.63 -13.84
N PRO A 48 -5.26 -21.79 -14.07
CA PRO A 48 -5.77 -23.09 -13.62
C PRO A 48 -6.00 -23.18 -12.11
N PHE A 49 -5.21 -22.47 -11.30
CA PHE A 49 -5.40 -22.45 -9.86
C PHE A 49 -6.69 -21.74 -9.48
N GLU A 50 -6.96 -20.59 -10.09
CA GLU A 50 -8.15 -19.77 -9.82
C GLU A 50 -9.43 -20.43 -10.36
N ALA A 51 -9.31 -21.28 -11.38
CA ALA A 51 -10.41 -22.08 -11.92
C ALA A 51 -11.06 -23.02 -10.89
N ARG A 52 -10.38 -23.32 -9.77
CA ARG A 52 -10.94 -24.11 -8.66
C ARG A 52 -12.06 -23.39 -7.89
N PHE A 53 -12.12 -22.06 -7.98
CA PHE A 53 -13.14 -21.25 -7.33
C PHE A 53 -14.35 -21.11 -8.28
N GLU A 54 -15.37 -21.94 -8.06
CA GLU A 54 -16.48 -22.08 -9.01
C GLU A 54 -17.21 -20.75 -9.28
N GLY A 55 -17.51 -19.99 -8.23
CA GLY A 55 -18.18 -18.69 -8.37
C GLY A 55 -17.35 -17.67 -9.13
N LEU A 56 -16.05 -17.63 -8.89
CA LEU A 56 -15.11 -16.78 -9.64
C LEU A 56 -15.07 -17.15 -11.13
N ARG A 57 -15.00 -18.45 -11.44
CA ARG A 57 -15.07 -18.95 -12.82
C ARG A 57 -16.40 -18.55 -13.49
N ARG A 58 -17.54 -18.75 -12.81
CA ARG A 58 -18.87 -18.36 -13.31
C ARG A 58 -18.97 -16.84 -13.53
N TYR A 59 -18.37 -16.04 -12.65
CA TYR A 59 -18.31 -14.60 -12.79
C TYR A 59 -17.47 -14.17 -14.00
N TYR A 60 -16.30 -14.75 -14.22
CA TYR A 60 -15.48 -14.45 -15.40
C TYR A 60 -16.19 -14.86 -16.71
N GLU A 61 -16.88 -16.00 -16.72
CA GLU A 61 -17.68 -16.43 -17.87
C GLU A 61 -18.86 -15.47 -18.15
N ALA A 62 -19.59 -15.07 -17.10
CA ALA A 62 -20.72 -14.15 -17.22
C ALA A 62 -20.29 -12.75 -17.66
N SER A 63 -19.26 -12.18 -17.03
CA SER A 63 -18.71 -10.86 -17.39
C SER A 63 -18.10 -10.85 -18.79
N GLY A 64 -17.42 -11.93 -19.18
CA GLY A 64 -16.87 -12.09 -20.53
C GLY A 64 -17.93 -12.17 -21.63
N ARG A 65 -19.15 -12.64 -21.32
CA ARG A 65 -20.30 -12.63 -22.24
C ARG A 65 -21.09 -11.32 -22.21
N HIS A 66 -21.13 -10.66 -21.05
CA HIS A 66 -21.90 -9.44 -20.84
C HIS A 66 -21.21 -8.22 -21.47
N CYS A 67 -19.91 -8.06 -21.25
CA CYS A 67 -19.13 -6.94 -21.75
C CYS A 67 -18.66 -7.18 -23.19
N ARG A 68 -19.00 -6.26 -24.09
CA ARG A 68 -18.67 -6.24 -25.51
C ARG A 68 -17.72 -5.07 -25.78
N ALA A 69 -16.52 -5.39 -26.24
CA ALA A 69 -15.57 -4.38 -26.68
C ALA A 69 -15.86 -3.95 -28.12
N ARG A 70 -15.84 -2.64 -28.39
CA ARG A 70 -15.91 -2.06 -29.74
C ARG A 70 -14.54 -2.06 -30.42
N ARG A 71 -13.46 -1.91 -29.64
CA ARG A 71 -12.10 -1.78 -30.16
C ARG A 71 -11.21 -2.94 -29.77
N SER A 72 -11.09 -3.25 -28.48
CA SER A 72 -10.20 -4.35 -28.06
C SER A 72 -10.61 -5.03 -26.75
N VAL A 73 -10.28 -6.31 -26.66
CA VAL A 73 -10.27 -7.08 -25.42
C VAL A 73 -8.81 -7.36 -25.07
N GLY A 74 -8.40 -6.92 -23.87
CA GLY A 74 -7.04 -7.10 -23.35
C GLY A 74 -7.02 -7.90 -22.06
N ILE A 75 -5.81 -8.12 -21.54
CA ILE A 75 -5.55 -8.74 -20.24
C ILE A 75 -4.70 -7.76 -19.43
N ALA A 76 -5.01 -7.54 -18.16
CA ALA A 76 -4.20 -6.68 -17.29
C ALA A 76 -2.76 -7.23 -17.19
N GLY A 77 -1.77 -6.33 -17.23
CA GLY A 77 -0.35 -6.69 -17.33
C GLY A 77 0.15 -6.99 -18.75
N ARG A 78 -0.70 -6.85 -19.77
CA ARG A 78 -0.32 -6.80 -21.20
C ARG A 78 -0.41 -5.35 -21.71
N PRO A 79 0.05 -5.03 -22.93
CA PRO A 79 -0.05 -3.67 -23.46
C PRO A 79 -1.47 -3.10 -23.29
N PRO A 80 -1.64 -2.00 -22.55
CA PRO A 80 -2.95 -1.49 -22.19
C PRO A 80 -3.65 -0.81 -23.38
N PRO A 81 -4.96 -0.54 -23.29
CA PRO A 81 -5.62 0.42 -24.17
C PRO A 81 -4.87 1.76 -24.21
N PRO A 82 -4.96 2.55 -25.29
CA PRO A 82 -4.34 3.87 -25.36
C PRO A 82 -4.77 4.75 -24.18
N TYR A 83 -3.80 5.37 -23.51
CA TYR A 83 -4.00 6.25 -22.37
C TYR A 83 -2.91 7.33 -22.39
N GLN A 84 -3.13 8.40 -21.64
CA GLN A 84 -2.10 9.41 -21.42
C GLN A 84 -1.20 8.92 -20.29
N PRO A 85 0.12 8.74 -20.50
CA PRO A 85 1.03 8.31 -19.44
C PRO A 85 1.30 9.44 -18.44
N HIS A 86 1.84 9.07 -17.29
CA HIS A 86 2.36 9.92 -16.23
C HIS A 86 1.34 10.91 -15.67
N GLN A 87 0.06 10.54 -15.70
CA GLN A 87 -0.99 11.34 -15.12
C GLN A 87 -0.91 11.29 -13.59
N ARG A 88 -1.02 12.47 -12.97
CA ARG A 88 -1.09 12.59 -11.51
C ARG A 88 -2.52 12.32 -11.06
N LEU A 89 -2.81 11.07 -10.73
CA LEU A 89 -4.13 10.62 -10.26
C LEU A 89 -4.34 11.11 -8.83
N ARG A 90 -4.87 12.32 -8.67
CA ARG A 90 -5.12 12.96 -7.37
C ARG A 90 -6.54 12.70 -6.88
N LEU A 91 -6.67 12.34 -5.61
CA LEU A 91 -7.95 12.25 -4.94
C LEU A 91 -8.36 13.64 -4.42
N GLU A 92 -9.64 13.94 -4.51
CA GLU A 92 -10.24 15.17 -3.99
C GLU A 92 -11.14 14.82 -2.80
N LEU A 93 -10.61 15.01 -1.59
CA LEU A 93 -11.34 14.69 -0.36
C LEU A 93 -12.33 15.81 0.00
N PRO A 94 -13.45 15.49 0.67
CA PRO A 94 -14.40 16.50 1.13
C PRO A 94 -13.78 17.46 2.14
N GLU A 95 -14.09 18.75 1.99
CA GLU A 95 -13.53 19.80 2.87
C GLU A 95 -13.89 19.59 4.34
N HIS A 96 -15.05 19.01 4.64
CA HIS A 96 -15.44 18.72 6.02
C HIS A 96 -14.56 17.66 6.69
N GLU A 97 -14.09 16.64 5.95
CA GLU A 97 -13.16 15.65 6.50
C GLU A 97 -11.75 16.23 6.64
N ARG A 98 -11.32 17.09 5.70
CA ARG A 98 -10.07 17.86 5.83
C ARG A 98 -10.08 18.76 7.06
N ALA A 99 -11.19 19.45 7.32
CA ALA A 99 -11.33 20.31 8.49
C ALA A 99 -11.22 19.52 9.80
N ARG A 100 -11.92 18.38 9.90
CA ARG A 100 -11.84 17.48 11.06
C ARG A 100 -10.43 16.92 11.27
N ALA A 101 -9.74 16.55 10.20
CA ALA A 101 -8.36 16.08 10.27
C ALA A 101 -7.42 17.16 10.82
N ARG A 102 -7.52 18.39 10.32
CA ARG A 102 -6.73 19.54 10.83
C ARG A 102 -7.00 19.82 12.31
N GLU A 103 -8.26 19.76 12.73
CA GLU A 103 -8.67 19.92 14.13
C GLU A 103 -8.08 18.80 15.00
N ALA A 104 -8.23 17.55 14.60
CA ALA A 104 -7.71 16.39 15.34
C ALA A 104 -6.19 16.43 15.50
N LEU A 105 -5.47 16.85 14.46
CA LEU A 105 -4.01 16.99 14.48
C LEU A 105 -3.54 18.29 15.16
N GLY A 106 -4.46 19.21 15.48
CA GLY A 106 -4.17 20.47 16.17
C GLY A 106 -3.25 21.41 15.38
N HIS A 107 -3.31 21.37 14.04
CA HIS A 107 -2.38 22.09 13.14
C HIS A 107 -0.89 21.82 13.39
N ARG A 108 -0.55 20.79 14.15
CA ARG A 108 0.83 20.38 14.38
C ARG A 108 1.33 19.61 13.16
N ARG A 109 2.63 19.70 12.93
CA ARG A 109 3.29 18.81 11.98
C ARG A 109 3.06 17.37 12.44
N SER A 110 2.68 16.49 11.53
CA SER A 110 2.34 15.11 11.90
C SER A 110 2.92 14.09 10.93
N ILE A 111 3.13 12.89 11.47
CA ILE A 111 3.47 11.68 10.72
C ILE A 111 2.35 10.68 10.95
N VAL A 112 1.67 10.28 9.87
CA VAL A 112 0.64 9.25 9.94
C VAL A 112 1.29 7.89 9.70
N VAL A 113 1.03 6.94 10.59
CA VAL A 113 1.67 5.64 10.63
C VAL A 113 0.65 4.53 10.39
N MET A 114 0.92 3.65 9.42
CA MET A 114 0.23 2.38 9.27
C MET A 114 1.18 1.23 9.64
N ALA A 115 0.96 0.62 10.80
CA ALA A 115 1.88 -0.35 11.38
C ALA A 115 1.94 -1.70 10.62
N ALA A 116 0.87 -2.05 9.89
CA ALA A 116 0.75 -3.29 9.15
C ALA A 116 -0.25 -3.17 7.97
N GLY A 117 0.07 -3.84 6.86
CA GLY A 117 -0.81 -4.03 5.71
C GLY A 117 -1.82 -5.16 5.92
N SER A 118 -2.43 -5.65 4.84
CA SER A 118 -3.57 -6.58 4.91
C SER A 118 -3.24 -8.07 4.90
N SER A 119 -1.96 -8.45 4.91
CA SER A 119 -1.59 -9.87 4.95
C SER A 119 -2.00 -10.47 6.30
N SER A 120 -2.57 -11.68 6.26
CA SER A 120 -2.85 -12.45 7.47
C SER A 120 -1.56 -12.97 8.14
N LEU A 121 -0.43 -12.95 7.43
CA LEU A 121 0.86 -13.33 7.98
C LEU A 121 1.51 -12.13 8.71
N ARG A 122 1.28 -12.04 10.03
CA ARG A 122 1.83 -10.99 10.91
C ARG A 122 3.34 -10.79 10.77
N ALA A 123 4.08 -11.85 10.46
CA ALA A 123 5.53 -11.87 10.29
C ALA A 123 6.07 -11.02 9.12
N LEU A 124 5.20 -10.56 8.21
CA LEU A 124 5.55 -9.66 7.12
C LEU A 124 5.65 -8.19 7.56
N TYR A 125 5.38 -7.89 8.82
CA TYR A 125 5.35 -6.51 9.33
C TYR A 125 6.22 -6.36 10.58
N PRO A 126 6.74 -5.16 10.87
CA PRO A 126 7.57 -4.91 12.05
C PRO A 126 6.85 -5.23 13.36
N SER A 127 7.62 -5.59 14.38
CA SER A 127 7.13 -5.81 15.76
C SER A 127 6.77 -4.51 16.49
N VAL A 128 6.12 -4.62 17.65
CA VAL A 128 5.90 -3.44 18.52
C VAL A 128 7.24 -2.85 18.94
N THR A 129 8.20 -3.71 19.29
CA THR A 129 9.58 -3.31 19.59
C THR A 129 10.24 -2.54 18.43
N SER A 130 10.11 -3.04 17.20
CA SER A 130 10.63 -2.36 16.01
C SER A 130 10.00 -1.00 15.80
N TRP A 131 8.68 -0.89 15.92
CA TRP A 131 7.97 0.38 15.80
C TRP A 131 8.39 1.37 16.87
N ASN A 132 8.53 0.95 18.14
CA ASN A 132 9.01 1.83 19.19
C ASN A 132 10.40 2.40 18.89
N LEU A 133 11.35 1.58 18.39
CA LEU A 133 12.67 2.07 17.97
C LEU A 133 12.58 3.15 16.90
N ILE A 134 11.73 2.94 15.90
CA ILE A 134 11.52 3.89 14.80
C ILE A 134 10.91 5.19 15.35
N LEU A 135 9.83 5.08 16.11
CA LEU A 135 9.10 6.23 16.64
C LEU A 135 9.93 7.03 17.66
N ASP A 136 10.78 6.37 18.45
CA ASP A 136 11.75 7.00 19.35
C ASP A 136 12.75 7.86 18.60
N GLU A 137 13.36 7.29 17.57
CA GLU A 137 14.35 8.01 16.79
C GLU A 137 13.71 9.18 16.02
N LEU A 138 12.51 8.98 15.45
CA LEU A 138 11.78 10.05 14.78
C LEU A 138 11.38 11.17 15.76
N ALA A 139 10.86 10.85 16.94
CA ALA A 139 10.53 11.85 17.96
C ALA A 139 11.78 12.62 18.43
N ARG A 140 12.93 11.96 18.51
CA ARG A 140 14.21 12.59 18.86
C ARG A 140 14.69 13.58 17.79
N ARG A 141 14.50 13.24 16.50
CA ARG A 141 14.94 14.06 15.37
C ARG A 141 13.94 15.16 14.99
N LEU A 142 12.67 14.94 15.28
CA LEU A 142 11.54 15.80 14.94
C LEU A 142 10.66 16.01 16.19
N PRO A 143 11.13 16.76 17.21
CA PRO A 143 10.44 16.85 18.51
C PRO A 143 9.09 17.56 18.46
N ASP A 144 8.77 18.25 17.38
CA ASP A 144 7.51 18.96 17.14
C ASP A 144 6.44 18.09 16.46
N VAL A 145 6.77 16.86 16.05
CA VAL A 145 5.84 16.01 15.31
C VAL A 145 4.91 15.20 16.21
N VAL A 146 3.68 15.05 15.73
CA VAL A 146 2.66 14.19 16.33
C VAL A 146 2.50 12.95 15.49
N PHE A 147 2.37 11.79 16.15
CA PHE A 147 2.06 10.55 15.46
C PHE A 147 0.56 10.30 15.47
N ALA A 148 0.02 9.86 14.34
CA ALA A 148 -1.36 9.38 14.24
C ALA A 148 -1.37 8.00 13.58
N PHE A 149 -2.11 7.07 14.18
CA PHE A 149 -2.11 5.67 13.75
C PHE A 149 -3.38 5.33 12.97
N VAL A 150 -3.21 4.81 11.75
CA VAL A 150 -4.32 4.45 10.84
C VAL A 150 -4.29 2.96 10.52
N GLY A 151 -5.46 2.40 10.22
CA GLY A 151 -5.63 0.98 9.90
C GLY A 151 -7.05 0.49 10.15
N ARG A 152 -7.25 -0.82 9.99
CA ARG A 152 -8.54 -1.48 10.17
C ARG A 152 -8.39 -2.77 10.95
N LEU A 153 -9.07 -2.91 12.08
CA LEU A 153 -9.10 -4.14 12.85
C LEU A 153 -10.37 -4.95 12.51
N GLN A 154 -10.32 -6.25 12.79
CA GLN A 154 -11.39 -7.20 12.43
C GLN A 154 -12.75 -6.91 13.08
N GLN A 155 -12.78 -6.12 14.16
CA GLN A 155 -13.97 -5.77 14.95
C GLN A 155 -15.10 -5.13 14.13
N GLY A 156 -14.81 -4.61 12.93
CA GLY A 156 -15.80 -3.92 12.08
C GLY A 156 -16.30 -4.69 10.84
N GLY A 157 -16.11 -6.02 10.75
CA GLY A 157 -16.75 -6.85 9.72
C GLY A 157 -16.37 -6.56 8.25
N GLY A 158 -15.23 -5.89 8.01
CA GLY A 158 -14.76 -5.54 6.67
C GLY A 158 -13.99 -6.66 5.97
N ARG A 159 -13.88 -6.59 4.63
CA ARG A 159 -13.10 -7.55 3.81
C ARG A 159 -11.58 -7.45 4.00
N THR A 160 -11.09 -6.31 4.48
CA THR A 160 -9.66 -6.01 4.60
C THR A 160 -9.37 -5.54 6.02
N THR A 161 -8.40 -6.19 6.68
CA THR A 161 -7.96 -5.88 8.04
C THR A 161 -6.45 -5.77 8.04
N SER A 162 -5.90 -4.83 8.80
CA SER A 162 -4.49 -4.75 9.11
C SER A 162 -4.04 -6.01 9.87
N GLY A 163 -2.90 -6.57 9.47
CA GLY A 163 -2.28 -7.74 10.11
C GLY A 163 -1.57 -7.37 11.40
N ILE A 164 -2.27 -6.70 12.32
CA ILE A 164 -1.82 -6.29 13.65
C ILE A 164 -2.99 -6.42 14.64
N ALA A 165 -2.72 -6.84 15.87
CA ALA A 165 -3.74 -6.96 16.90
C ALA A 165 -4.00 -5.63 17.61
N ARG A 166 -5.21 -5.46 18.17
CA ARG A 166 -5.57 -4.28 18.98
C ARG A 166 -4.59 -4.04 20.12
N SER A 167 -4.19 -5.12 20.82
CA SER A 167 -3.23 -5.05 21.94
C SER A 167 -1.86 -4.51 21.54
N GLU A 168 -1.42 -4.76 20.30
CA GLU A 168 -0.15 -4.24 19.80
C GLU A 168 -0.26 -2.73 19.50
N VAL A 169 -1.39 -2.30 18.92
CA VAL A 169 -1.65 -0.87 18.68
C VAL A 169 -1.79 -0.13 20.01
N ASP A 170 -2.45 -0.71 21.00
CA ASP A 170 -2.58 -0.11 22.34
C ASP A 170 -1.22 0.03 23.02
N ALA A 171 -0.31 -0.92 22.83
CA ALA A 171 1.06 -0.81 23.33
C ALA A 171 1.84 0.34 22.66
N LEU A 172 1.63 0.57 21.35
CA LEU A 172 2.23 1.71 20.63
C LEU A 172 1.65 3.06 21.07
N LEU A 173 0.34 3.12 21.30
CA LEU A 173 -0.32 4.33 21.80
C LEU A 173 0.12 4.63 23.25
N ALA A 174 0.25 3.60 24.09
CA ALA A 174 0.73 3.76 25.46
C ALA A 174 2.18 4.24 25.54
N SER A 175 3.05 3.88 24.59
CA SER A 175 4.42 4.37 24.54
C SER A 175 4.53 5.82 24.03
N ARG A 176 3.45 6.38 23.49
CA ARG A 176 3.34 7.73 22.91
C ARG A 176 2.03 8.42 23.37
N PRO A 177 1.99 9.02 24.57
CA PRO A 177 0.76 9.62 25.11
C PRO A 177 0.10 10.69 24.21
N ASP A 178 0.89 11.39 23.38
CA ASP A 178 0.38 12.40 22.45
C ASP A 178 -0.05 11.83 21.08
N ALA A 179 0.10 10.52 20.86
CA ALA A 179 -0.29 9.89 19.61
C ALA A 179 -1.81 9.73 19.50
N LEU A 180 -2.32 9.87 18.29
CA LEU A 180 -3.74 9.76 17.99
C LEU A 180 -4.09 8.36 17.49
N ASP A 181 -5.17 7.78 18.01
CA ASP A 181 -5.76 6.55 17.47
C ASP A 181 -6.83 6.90 16.41
N LEU A 182 -6.50 6.64 15.15
CA LEU A 182 -7.40 6.76 14.00
C LEU A 182 -7.72 5.40 13.37
N PHE A 183 -7.44 4.29 14.06
CA PHE A 183 -7.88 2.98 13.61
C PHE A 183 -9.41 2.91 13.51
N ASP A 184 -9.88 2.07 12.59
CA ASP A 184 -11.30 1.76 12.39
C ASP A 184 -12.21 2.92 12.01
N ARG A 185 -11.65 4.12 11.79
CA ARG A 185 -12.35 5.26 11.18
C ARG A 185 -12.71 4.96 9.72
N PRO A 186 -13.76 5.58 9.15
CA PRO A 186 -14.01 5.56 7.71
C PRO A 186 -12.75 5.89 6.90
N ILE A 187 -12.56 5.24 5.75
CA ILE A 187 -11.34 5.39 4.94
C ILE A 187 -11.10 6.85 4.52
N VAL A 188 -12.16 7.61 4.28
CA VAL A 188 -12.09 9.03 3.90
C VAL A 188 -11.54 9.88 5.06
N GLU A 189 -11.94 9.60 6.29
CA GLU A 189 -11.40 10.26 7.49
C GLU A 189 -9.91 9.94 7.67
N GLN A 190 -9.51 8.67 7.50
CA GLN A 190 -8.10 8.28 7.58
C GLN A 190 -7.27 8.96 6.48
N LEU A 191 -7.79 9.03 5.24
CA LEU A 191 -7.10 9.71 4.14
C LEU A 191 -7.01 11.21 4.33
N ALA A 192 -8.00 11.85 4.96
CA ALA A 192 -7.93 13.28 5.28
C ALA A 192 -6.84 13.58 6.33
N ALA A 193 -6.66 12.70 7.31
CA ALA A 193 -5.53 12.78 8.24
C ALA A 193 -4.19 12.62 7.53
N VAL A 194 -4.10 11.71 6.56
CA VAL A 194 -2.90 11.49 5.74
C VAL A 194 -2.60 12.69 4.86
N GLU A 195 -3.60 13.25 4.16
CA GLU A 195 -3.47 14.46 3.34
C GLU A 195 -2.97 15.67 4.14
N THR A 196 -3.36 15.75 5.42
CA THR A 196 -2.94 16.82 6.33
C THR A 196 -1.53 16.60 6.89
N ALA A 197 -1.03 15.36 6.88
CA ALA A 197 0.25 15.01 7.48
C ALA A 197 1.44 15.43 6.60
N ALA A 198 2.60 15.65 7.24
CA ALA A 198 3.84 15.93 6.53
C ALA A 198 4.45 14.66 5.89
N LEU A 199 4.12 13.49 6.44
CA LEU A 199 4.64 12.20 5.99
C LEU A 199 3.66 11.08 6.32
N PHE A 200 3.55 10.13 5.39
CA PHE A 200 2.97 8.81 5.65
C PHE A 200 4.10 7.78 5.81
N LEU A 201 4.06 7.01 6.89
CA LEU A 201 5.05 5.97 7.21
C LEU A 201 4.35 4.61 7.31
N SER A 202 4.82 3.63 6.53
CA SER A 202 4.27 2.28 6.58
C SER A 202 5.26 1.24 6.04
N PRO A 203 5.06 -0.05 6.29
CA PRO A 203 5.57 -1.10 5.43
C PRO A 203 4.97 -0.99 4.01
N HIS A 204 5.35 -1.87 3.09
CA HIS A 204 4.63 -1.98 1.82
C HIS A 204 3.14 -2.28 2.07
N THR A 205 2.26 -1.36 1.65
CA THR A 205 0.81 -1.50 1.78
C THR A 205 0.10 -0.85 0.59
N GLY A 206 -1.08 -1.37 0.22
CA GLY A 206 -1.93 -0.69 -0.77
C GLY A 206 -2.42 0.69 -0.31
N PHE A 207 -2.42 0.96 0.99
CA PHE A 207 -2.77 2.28 1.54
C PHE A 207 -1.68 3.33 1.24
N GLY A 208 -0.41 2.93 1.12
CA GLY A 208 0.67 3.81 0.66
C GLY A 208 0.42 4.41 -0.72
N PHE A 209 -0.22 3.65 -1.62
CA PHE A 209 -0.64 4.16 -2.93
C PHE A 209 -1.75 5.21 -2.83
N ALA A 210 -2.63 5.10 -1.83
CA ALA A 210 -3.64 6.11 -1.56
C ALA A 210 -3.03 7.37 -0.93
N ALA A 211 -1.99 7.23 -0.08
CA ALA A 211 -1.26 8.36 0.50
C ALA A 211 -0.63 9.25 -0.59
N VAL A 212 0.05 8.66 -1.58
CA VAL A 212 0.58 9.43 -2.71
C VAL A 212 -0.51 9.96 -3.65
N ALA A 213 -1.72 9.39 -3.62
CA ALA A 213 -2.87 9.92 -4.36
C ALA A 213 -3.48 11.17 -3.70
N VAL A 214 -3.34 11.35 -2.39
CA VAL A 214 -3.67 12.60 -1.67
C VAL A 214 -2.47 13.55 -1.52
N ALA A 215 -1.42 13.32 -2.32
CA ALA A 215 -0.20 14.15 -2.37
C ALA A 215 0.68 14.12 -1.11
N THR A 216 0.54 13.14 -0.23
CA THR A 216 1.39 12.99 0.96
C THR A 216 2.64 12.18 0.64
N PRO A 217 3.85 12.67 0.98
CA PRO A 217 5.08 11.88 0.86
C PRO A 217 5.00 10.56 1.60
N TRP A 218 5.63 9.53 1.04
CA TRP A 218 5.61 8.18 1.62
C TRP A 218 7.01 7.70 1.98
N LEU A 219 7.23 7.33 3.24
CA LEU A 219 8.37 6.56 3.69
C LEU A 219 7.95 5.10 3.88
N ALA A 220 8.43 4.23 3.00
CA ALA A 220 8.13 2.80 3.00
C ALA A 220 9.23 2.01 3.70
N LEU A 221 8.87 1.07 4.58
CA LEU A 221 9.74 0.00 5.03
C LEU A 221 9.53 -1.18 4.08
N ALA A 222 10.42 -1.33 3.10
CA ALA A 222 10.27 -2.37 2.09
C ALA A 222 10.80 -3.71 2.59
N GLY A 223 10.14 -4.77 2.15
CA GLY A 223 10.51 -6.14 2.47
C GLY A 223 9.36 -7.10 2.18
N GLY A 224 9.56 -8.37 2.51
CA GLY A 224 8.62 -9.42 2.11
C GLY A 224 8.61 -9.63 0.59
N ASP A 225 7.44 -9.49 -0.03
CA ASP A 225 7.17 -9.95 -1.40
C ASP A 225 7.19 -8.86 -2.48
N TRP A 226 7.03 -7.59 -2.09
CA TRP A 226 6.72 -6.51 -3.04
C TRP A 226 7.57 -5.26 -2.80
N HIS A 227 8.08 -4.73 -3.91
CA HIS A 227 8.62 -3.37 -3.99
C HIS A 227 7.52 -2.39 -4.39
N GLU A 228 7.85 -1.10 -4.44
CA GLU A 228 6.89 -0.03 -4.62
C GLU A 228 6.63 0.14 -6.12
N THR A 229 5.36 0.09 -6.52
CA THR A 229 5.03 -0.03 -7.96
C THR A 229 4.24 1.16 -8.51
N PHE A 230 3.70 2.03 -7.66
CA PHE A 230 2.88 3.17 -8.05
C PHE A 230 3.53 4.49 -7.68
N PHE A 231 3.87 5.29 -8.69
CA PHE A 231 4.54 6.58 -8.55
C PHE A 231 3.66 7.66 -9.16
N ASN A 232 3.33 8.67 -8.37
CA ASN A 232 2.27 9.61 -8.70
C ASN A 232 2.72 11.07 -8.61
N GLY A 233 3.99 11.36 -8.94
CA GLY A 233 4.53 12.72 -8.84
C GLY A 233 4.63 13.27 -7.42
N VAL A 234 4.86 12.40 -6.43
CA VAL A 234 5.01 12.76 -5.00
C VAL A 234 6.34 12.18 -4.50
N PRO A 235 7.17 12.96 -3.78
CA PRO A 235 8.39 12.44 -3.18
C PRO A 235 8.11 11.24 -2.27
N PHE A 236 9.01 10.27 -2.31
CA PHE A 236 8.93 9.09 -1.47
C PHE A 236 10.35 8.61 -1.14
N HIS A 237 10.45 7.73 -0.16
CA HIS A 237 11.64 6.94 0.07
C HIS A 237 11.23 5.53 0.46
N SER A 238 11.96 4.53 -0.01
CA SER A 238 11.75 3.15 0.38
C SER A 238 13.05 2.62 0.96
N VAL A 239 12.99 2.22 2.22
CA VAL A 239 14.11 1.57 2.90
C VAL A 239 14.18 0.14 2.39
N LEU A 240 15.03 -0.07 1.39
CA LEU A 240 15.20 -1.36 0.72
C LEU A 240 16.03 -2.33 1.56
N PRO A 241 15.73 -3.64 1.51
CA PRO A 241 16.62 -4.66 2.07
C PRO A 241 18.00 -4.64 1.38
N LYS A 242 19.07 -4.47 2.16
CA LYS A 242 20.47 -4.41 1.65
C LYS A 242 21.25 -5.72 1.80
N SER A 243 20.69 -6.73 2.46
CA SER A 243 21.43 -7.97 2.75
C SER A 243 21.39 -8.95 1.58
N ARG A 244 22.56 -9.37 1.11
CA ARG A 244 22.69 -10.49 0.15
C ARG A 244 22.26 -11.83 0.73
N GLU A 245 22.25 -11.95 2.06
CA GLU A 245 21.91 -13.18 2.77
C GLU A 245 20.39 -13.43 2.83
N VAL A 246 19.60 -12.37 2.61
CA VAL A 246 18.13 -12.43 2.62
C VAL A 246 17.64 -11.80 1.31
N PRO A 247 17.31 -12.60 0.29
CA PRO A 247 16.83 -12.05 -0.98
C PRO A 247 15.58 -11.19 -0.76
N ALA A 248 15.59 -9.97 -1.31
CA ALA A 248 14.44 -9.09 -1.29
C ALA A 248 13.35 -9.58 -2.26
N PHE A 249 12.09 -9.38 -1.89
CA PHE A 249 10.93 -9.50 -2.78
C PHE A 249 10.79 -10.90 -3.44
N VAL A 250 10.77 -11.95 -2.61
CA VAL A 250 10.69 -13.34 -3.06
C VAL A 250 9.23 -13.77 -3.21
N GLN A 251 8.69 -13.64 -4.42
CA GLN A 251 7.28 -13.99 -4.71
C GLN A 251 7.03 -15.49 -4.93
N SER A 252 8.07 -16.31 -5.05
CA SER A 252 7.98 -17.68 -5.57
C SER A 252 8.43 -18.79 -4.62
N LYS A 253 8.72 -18.49 -3.34
CA LYS A 253 9.13 -19.46 -2.31
C LYS A 253 8.58 -19.01 -0.96
N PRO A 254 8.46 -19.89 0.06
CA PRO A 254 8.25 -19.40 1.42
C PRO A 254 9.35 -18.38 1.73
N LEU A 255 8.94 -17.20 2.17
CA LEU A 255 9.87 -16.14 2.54
C LEU A 255 10.86 -16.67 3.58
N PRO A 256 12.13 -16.20 3.57
CA PRO A 256 13.06 -16.52 4.63
C PRO A 256 12.53 -15.96 5.97
N MET A 257 12.11 -16.88 6.83
CA MET A 257 11.54 -16.59 8.14
C MET A 257 12.58 -16.85 9.22
N LEU A 258 12.77 -15.89 10.11
CA LEU A 258 13.41 -16.09 11.39
C LEU A 258 12.45 -16.86 12.30
N ALA A 259 12.91 -17.94 12.91
CA ALA A 259 12.10 -18.74 13.83
C ALA A 259 11.70 -17.95 15.09
N ALA A 260 12.57 -17.05 15.53
CA ALA A 260 12.32 -16.06 16.57
C ALA A 260 13.13 -14.80 16.23
N ASP A 261 12.54 -13.64 16.47
CA ASP A 261 13.26 -12.36 16.49
C ASP A 261 13.84 -12.09 17.89
N VAL A 262 14.74 -11.10 18.00
CA VAL A 262 15.45 -10.77 19.25
C VAL A 262 14.54 -10.21 20.36
N ASP A 263 13.32 -9.82 20.03
CA ASP A 263 12.29 -9.36 20.97
C ASP A 263 11.39 -10.49 21.49
N GLY A 264 11.48 -11.69 20.92
CA GLY A 264 10.64 -12.83 21.27
C GLY A 264 9.18 -12.72 20.80
N GLU A 265 8.81 -11.75 19.97
CA GLU A 265 7.43 -11.56 19.44
C GLU A 265 7.06 -12.56 18.31
N GLY A 266 7.76 -13.70 18.26
CA GLY A 266 7.52 -14.79 17.33
C GLY A 266 8.27 -14.67 16.00
N PRO A 267 7.85 -15.43 14.97
CA PRO A 267 8.52 -15.44 13.67
C PRO A 267 8.39 -14.10 12.94
N ARG A 268 9.46 -13.72 12.24
CA ARG A 268 9.52 -12.51 11.39
C ARG A 268 10.25 -12.81 10.09
N THR A 269 9.87 -12.14 9.02
CA THR A 269 10.78 -12.06 7.87
C THR A 269 12.04 -11.31 8.29
N ALA A 270 13.20 -11.72 7.80
CA ALA A 270 14.44 -11.08 8.20
C ALA A 270 14.48 -9.58 7.84
N THR A 271 13.78 -9.18 6.77
CA THR A 271 13.61 -7.78 6.35
C THR A 271 12.77 -6.93 7.31
N MET A 272 12.00 -7.56 8.21
CA MET A 272 11.11 -6.89 9.16
C MET A 272 11.52 -7.15 10.62
N SER A 273 12.74 -7.66 10.83
CA SER A 273 13.27 -7.97 12.15
C SER A 273 13.74 -6.72 12.89
N VAL A 274 13.76 -6.78 14.22
CA VAL A 274 14.30 -5.70 15.07
C VAL A 274 15.76 -5.42 14.74
N ALA A 275 16.57 -6.45 14.49
CA ALA A 275 17.97 -6.29 14.11
C ALA A 275 18.10 -5.47 12.82
N ARG A 276 17.28 -5.80 11.80
CA ARG A 276 17.28 -5.07 10.54
C ARG A 276 16.81 -3.62 10.70
N VAL A 277 15.76 -3.41 11.47
CA VAL A 277 15.25 -2.06 11.76
C VAL A 277 16.32 -1.20 12.44
N ARG A 278 17.14 -1.78 13.34
CA ARG A 278 18.27 -1.07 13.95
C ARG A 278 19.35 -0.69 12.94
N GLU A 279 19.68 -1.57 12.00
CA GLU A 279 20.65 -1.27 10.93
C GLU A 279 20.19 -0.11 10.04
N ASP A 280 18.91 -0.09 9.70
CA ASP A 280 18.34 0.92 8.79
C ASP A 280 17.88 2.19 9.51
N LEU A 281 17.93 2.24 10.85
CA LEU A 281 17.32 3.29 11.66
C LEU A 281 17.85 4.69 11.32
N ALA A 282 19.15 4.82 11.08
CA ALA A 282 19.77 6.09 10.71
C ALA A 282 19.26 6.59 9.35
N GLU A 283 19.20 5.71 8.34
CA GLU A 283 18.66 6.06 7.02
C GLU A 283 17.19 6.44 7.11
N LEU A 284 16.39 5.63 7.81
CA LEU A 284 14.97 5.88 8.03
C LEU A 284 14.75 7.27 8.61
N ALA A 285 15.48 7.59 9.68
CA ALA A 285 15.37 8.88 10.35
C ALA A 285 15.82 10.05 9.46
N ASP A 286 16.96 9.93 8.78
CA ASP A 286 17.45 10.98 7.89
C ASP A 286 16.52 11.24 6.72
N ARG A 287 15.93 10.18 6.15
CA ARG A 287 14.98 10.26 5.04
C ARG A 287 13.62 10.78 5.48
N ALA A 288 13.14 10.39 6.66
CA ALA A 288 11.93 10.96 7.24
C ALA A 288 12.07 12.48 7.43
N VAL A 289 13.18 12.94 8.01
CA VAL A 289 13.47 14.37 8.19
C VAL A 289 13.49 15.08 6.83
N ALA A 290 14.19 14.53 5.84
CA ALA A 290 14.28 15.14 4.51
C ALA A 290 12.92 15.24 3.80
N LEU A 291 12.07 14.22 3.92
CA LEU A 291 10.71 14.24 3.35
C LEU A 291 9.81 15.24 4.09
N VAL A 292 9.83 15.23 5.43
CA VAL A 292 9.05 16.14 6.27
C VAL A 292 9.43 17.61 6.05
N GLU A 293 10.71 17.89 5.80
CA GLU A 293 11.23 19.22 5.52
C GLU A 293 11.09 19.64 4.04
N GLY A 294 10.56 18.76 3.18
CA GLY A 294 10.39 19.03 1.74
C GLY A 294 11.72 19.17 0.98
N ARG A 295 12.79 18.54 1.46
CA ARG A 295 14.13 18.59 0.84
C ARG A 295 14.35 17.55 -0.26
N VAL A 296 13.38 16.69 -0.52
CA VAL A 296 13.44 15.66 -1.56
C VAL A 296 12.38 15.97 -2.60
N VAL A 297 12.77 16.09 -3.86
CA VAL A 297 11.82 16.20 -4.97
C VAL A 297 11.56 14.83 -5.61
N TYR A 298 10.46 14.72 -6.36
CA TYR A 298 9.99 13.45 -6.89
C TYR A 298 10.99 12.79 -7.84
N GLU A 299 11.58 13.56 -8.74
CA GLU A 299 12.51 13.08 -9.74
C GLU A 299 13.82 12.56 -9.10
N GLU A 300 14.29 13.24 -8.05
CA GLU A 300 15.44 12.81 -7.25
C GLU A 300 15.13 11.51 -6.49
N ALA A 301 13.92 11.38 -5.95
CA ALA A 301 13.49 10.15 -5.27
C ALA A 301 13.53 8.94 -6.21
N LEU A 302 13.04 9.07 -7.45
CA LEU A 302 13.10 7.98 -8.44
C LEU A 302 14.53 7.67 -8.87
N ALA A 303 15.34 8.70 -9.12
CA ALA A 303 16.74 8.55 -9.52
C ALA A 303 17.60 7.88 -8.43
N ALA A 304 17.25 8.03 -7.15
CA ALA A 304 17.88 7.29 -6.07
C ALA A 304 17.29 5.88 -5.90
N TYR A 305 15.99 5.73 -6.07
CA TYR A 305 15.26 4.49 -5.78
C TYR A 305 15.59 3.35 -6.74
N PHE A 306 15.49 3.59 -8.06
CA PHE A 306 15.61 2.49 -9.03
C PHE A 306 16.99 1.85 -9.08
N PRO A 307 18.11 2.60 -9.05
CA PRO A 307 19.44 1.99 -8.94
C PRO A 307 19.58 1.13 -7.68
N ALA A 308 19.06 1.58 -6.54
CA ALA A 308 19.07 0.81 -5.30
C ALA A 308 18.17 -0.44 -5.39
N LEU A 309 17.04 -0.35 -6.11
CA LEU A 309 16.16 -1.49 -6.35
C LEU A 309 16.81 -2.54 -7.27
N VAL A 310 17.53 -2.10 -8.31
CA VAL A 310 18.33 -2.99 -9.17
C VAL A 310 19.38 -3.71 -8.34
N GLU A 311 20.07 -3.01 -7.43
CA GLU A 311 21.01 -3.64 -6.50
C GLU A 311 20.32 -4.66 -5.58
N ALA A 312 19.14 -4.34 -5.03
CA ALA A 312 18.36 -5.26 -4.20
C ALA A 312 17.92 -6.52 -4.98
N TYR A 313 17.74 -6.41 -6.29
CA TYR A 313 17.51 -7.54 -7.20
C TYR A 313 18.78 -8.18 -7.76
N ALA A 314 19.95 -7.86 -7.21
CA ALA A 314 21.25 -8.35 -7.67
C ALA A 314 21.51 -8.11 -9.17
N GLY A 315 21.00 -6.99 -9.70
CA GLY A 315 21.11 -6.59 -11.11
C GLY A 315 19.97 -7.06 -12.01
N ASP A 316 19.01 -7.84 -11.51
CA ASP A 316 17.92 -8.38 -12.34
C ASP A 316 16.77 -7.38 -12.53
N VAL A 317 16.94 -6.51 -13.54
CA VAL A 317 15.93 -5.50 -13.93
C VAL A 317 14.60 -6.15 -14.37
N SER A 318 14.61 -7.39 -14.85
CA SER A 318 13.39 -8.06 -15.35
C SER A 318 12.36 -8.34 -14.25
N ARG A 319 12.77 -8.26 -12.98
CA ARG A 319 11.93 -8.42 -11.80
C ARG A 319 11.26 -7.12 -11.35
N ILE A 320 11.68 -5.98 -11.89
CA ILE A 320 11.10 -4.68 -11.57
C ILE A 320 9.82 -4.50 -12.39
N HIS A 321 8.72 -4.19 -11.71
CA HIS A 321 7.46 -3.89 -12.35
C HIS A 321 6.84 -2.65 -11.70
N THR A 322 6.58 -1.65 -12.51
CA THR A 322 5.94 -0.41 -12.07
C THR A 322 4.76 -0.11 -12.99
N PHE A 323 3.82 0.67 -12.48
CA PHE A 323 2.80 1.28 -13.33
C PHE A 323 3.51 2.10 -14.41
N GLU A 324 3.01 1.96 -15.65
CA GLU A 324 3.54 2.64 -16.85
C GLU A 324 5.01 2.33 -17.17
N SER A 325 5.62 1.33 -16.55
CA SER A 325 7.04 1.01 -16.71
C SER A 325 7.99 2.18 -16.44
N ILE A 326 7.61 3.12 -15.55
CA ILE A 326 8.43 4.27 -15.10
C ILE A 326 9.89 3.91 -14.77
N HIS A 327 10.15 2.71 -14.23
CA HIS A 327 11.51 2.28 -13.92
C HIS A 327 12.47 2.31 -15.12
N LEU A 328 11.98 2.13 -16.34
CA LEU A 328 12.80 2.10 -17.57
C LEU A 328 13.55 3.41 -17.84
N ASP A 329 13.09 4.53 -17.29
CA ASP A 329 13.75 5.82 -17.44
C ASP A 329 14.94 6.00 -16.48
N TYR A 330 15.14 5.07 -15.53
CA TYR A 330 16.08 5.19 -14.42
C TYR A 330 17.01 3.98 -14.23
N VAL A 331 16.89 2.93 -15.07
CA VAL A 331 17.68 1.68 -15.01
C VAL A 331 18.47 1.43 -16.28
#